data_AF-A0A0P6XV97-F1
#
_entry.id   AF-A0A0P6XV97-F1
#
_cell.length_a   1.000
_cell.length_b   1.000
_cell.length_c   1.000
_cell.angle_alpha   90.00
_cell.angle_beta   90.00
_cell.angle_gamma   90.00
#
_symmetry.space_group_name_H-M   'P 1'
#
loop_
_entity.id
_entity.type
_entity.pdbx_description
1 polymer ?
#
loop_
_entity_poly.entity_id
_entity_poly.type
_entity_poly.pdbx_seq_one_letter_code
_entity_poly.pdbx_strand_id
1 'polypeptide(L)'
;MSKRHVIVGQHTRSMPLRTFTIICRWCGNEATIESYPGRTPTLCSPECLEAARKDHDRQRKAAQRANKPAPATPRGRKPMPRPQRFVVWPSQLNRSLDRSIDRQLTAMKTKFDGRNLIATLETLLVEYLAVNVRWVILECFVREPQKLAERTEVVLTTIDDPEHKHNQWQRELDTLRSEFARNGTLNQAQREQLWAIARPIEFAVVGRHGLSQDYQERLTGAQRATAERALAAALVRLEALLLDRESA
;
A
#
# COMPACT_ATOMS: atom_id res chain seq x y z
N MET A 1 23.47 -37.76 -11.50
CA MET A 1 22.61 -37.17 -12.54
C MET A 1 22.36 -35.69 -12.23
N SER A 2 23.20 -34.77 -12.72
CA SER A 2 23.27 -33.38 -12.19
C SER A 2 22.44 -32.32 -12.93
N LYS A 3 21.69 -32.70 -13.98
CA LYS A 3 20.91 -31.77 -14.81
C LYS A 3 19.56 -32.40 -15.17
N ARG A 4 18.47 -31.65 -14.96
CA ARG A 4 17.12 -32.00 -15.45
C ARG A 4 16.80 -31.12 -16.64
N HIS A 5 16.41 -31.72 -17.76
CA HIS A 5 15.89 -31.00 -18.90
C HIS A 5 14.38 -30.82 -18.71
N VAL A 6 13.91 -29.58 -18.74
CA VAL A 6 12.49 -29.24 -18.72
C VAL A 6 12.14 -28.70 -20.10
N ILE A 7 11.21 -29.36 -20.78
CA ILE A 7 10.70 -28.96 -22.10
C ILE A 7 9.36 -28.26 -21.87
N VAL A 8 9.25 -27.00 -22.29
CA VAL A 8 8.00 -26.23 -22.29
C VAL A 8 7.77 -25.71 -23.71
N GLY A 9 6.82 -26.30 -24.43
CA GLY A 9 6.62 -26.02 -25.86
C GLY A 9 7.86 -26.40 -26.68
N GLN A 10 8.41 -25.46 -27.45
CA GLN A 10 9.64 -25.65 -28.25
C GLN A 10 10.93 -25.31 -27.49
N HIS A 11 10.86 -24.85 -26.23
CA HIS A 11 12.02 -24.45 -25.45
C HIS A 11 12.47 -25.56 -24.50
N THR A 12 13.74 -25.95 -24.60
CA THR A 12 14.39 -26.88 -23.66
C THR A 12 15.33 -26.08 -22.75
N ARG A 13 15.10 -26.12 -21.43
CA ARG A 13 15.98 -25.51 -20.44
C ARG A 13 16.62 -26.60 -19.57
N SER A 14 17.94 -26.57 -19.43
CA SER A 14 18.66 -27.39 -18.47
C SER A 14 18.68 -26.70 -17.11
N MET A 15 18.20 -27.40 -16.07
CA MET A 15 18.21 -26.91 -14.69
C MET A 15 19.27 -27.66 -13.87
N PRO A 16 20.29 -26.96 -13.33
CA PRO A 16 21.24 -27.57 -12.41
C PRO A 16 20.58 -27.77 -11.04
N LEU A 17 20.99 -28.83 -10.33
CA LEU A 17 20.68 -28.95 -8.89
C LEU A 17 21.35 -27.80 -8.14
N ARG A 18 20.63 -27.25 -7.15
CA ARG A 18 21.17 -26.26 -6.22
C ARG A 18 21.24 -26.88 -4.83
N THR A 19 22.33 -26.61 -4.16
CA THR A 19 22.55 -27.02 -2.78
C THR A 19 22.04 -25.93 -1.83
N PHE A 20 21.19 -26.31 -0.89
CA PHE A 20 20.63 -25.43 0.14
C PHE A 20 21.00 -25.94 1.52
N THR A 21 21.49 -25.07 2.38
CA THR A 21 21.63 -25.36 3.81
C THR A 21 20.34 -24.91 4.51
N ILE A 22 19.67 -25.83 5.21
CA ILE A 22 18.41 -25.57 5.90
C ILE A 22 18.47 -26.07 7.34
N ILE A 23 17.68 -25.46 8.21
CA ILE A 23 17.36 -26.02 9.53
C ILE A 23 16.06 -26.81 9.39
N CYS A 24 16.09 -28.11 9.69
CA CYS A 24 14.94 -28.98 9.55
C CYS A 24 13.83 -28.56 10.53
N ARG A 25 12.63 -28.28 10.00
CA ARG A 25 11.47 -27.93 10.82
C ARG A 25 11.02 -29.04 11.77
N TRP A 26 11.35 -30.30 11.47
CA TRP A 26 10.92 -31.46 12.26
C TRP A 26 11.92 -31.83 13.37
N CYS A 27 13.19 -32.04 13.01
CA CYS A 27 14.21 -32.48 13.97
C CYS A 27 15.11 -31.36 14.49
N GLY A 28 15.04 -30.14 13.92
CA GLY A 28 15.87 -29.00 14.32
C GLY A 28 17.33 -29.05 13.83
N ASN A 29 17.75 -30.13 13.17
CA ASN A 29 19.13 -30.27 12.69
C ASN A 29 19.39 -29.45 11.42
N GLU A 30 20.61 -28.94 11.29
CA GLU A 30 21.11 -28.34 10.06
C GLU A 30 21.41 -29.44 9.03
N ALA A 31 20.93 -29.25 7.81
CA ALA A 31 21.07 -30.21 6.74
C ALA A 31 21.30 -29.52 5.39
N THR A 32 22.18 -30.13 4.60
CA THR A 32 22.51 -29.68 3.25
C THR A 32 21.74 -30.53 2.23
N ILE A 33 20.84 -29.91 1.48
CA ILE A 33 19.94 -30.60 0.54
C ILE A 33 20.17 -30.10 -0.87
N GLU A 34 20.30 -31.02 -1.81
CA GLU A 34 20.30 -30.70 -3.22
C GLU A 34 18.86 -30.77 -3.77
N SER A 35 18.34 -29.64 -4.25
CA SER A 35 17.04 -29.60 -4.91
C SER A 35 17.10 -28.79 -6.20
N TYR A 36 16.26 -29.15 -7.16
CA TYR A 36 16.06 -28.33 -8.35
C TYR A 36 15.50 -26.94 -7.97
N PRO A 37 15.74 -25.90 -8.79
CA PRO A 37 15.26 -24.55 -8.54
C PRO A 37 13.73 -24.53 -8.34
N GLY A 38 13.28 -23.98 -7.20
CA GLY A 38 11.88 -24.00 -6.78
C GLY A 38 11.73 -23.53 -5.34
N ARG A 39 10.67 -23.99 -4.66
CA ARG A 39 10.48 -23.72 -3.23
C ARG A 39 11.57 -24.42 -2.40
N THR A 40 12.27 -23.68 -1.56
CA THR A 40 13.29 -24.23 -0.67
C THR A 40 12.71 -25.34 0.22
N PRO A 41 13.36 -26.52 0.29
CA PRO A 41 12.93 -27.59 1.19
C PRO A 41 12.98 -27.13 2.65
N THR A 42 12.10 -27.68 3.48
CA THR A 42 11.98 -27.31 4.91
C THR A 42 12.23 -28.49 5.86
N LEU A 43 12.51 -29.68 5.30
CA LEU A 43 12.70 -30.93 6.02
C LEU A 43 13.95 -31.60 5.47
N CYS A 44 14.79 -32.16 6.36
CA CYS A 44 16.11 -32.68 6.01
C CYS A 44 16.11 -34.06 5.36
N SER A 45 15.09 -34.88 5.60
CA SER A 45 15.06 -36.26 5.13
C SER A 45 13.63 -36.72 4.77
N PRO A 46 13.51 -37.77 3.93
CA PRO A 46 12.23 -38.43 3.68
C PRO A 46 11.57 -38.92 4.98
N GLU A 47 12.36 -39.38 5.95
CA GLU A 47 11.89 -39.83 7.26
C GLU A 47 11.25 -38.69 8.05
N CYS A 48 11.87 -37.51 8.09
CA CYS A 48 11.28 -36.32 8.72
C CYS A 48 9.99 -35.87 8.03
N LEU A 49 9.90 -36.08 6.72
CA LEU A 49 8.70 -35.79 5.93
C LEU A 49 7.58 -36.78 6.18
N GLU A 50 7.86 -38.06 6.32
CA GLU A 50 6.88 -39.06 6.75
C GLU A 50 6.42 -38.82 8.19
N ALA A 51 7.34 -38.52 9.10
CA ALA A 51 7.02 -38.23 10.49
C ALA A 51 6.10 -37.00 10.62
N ALA A 52 6.43 -35.91 9.90
CA ALA A 52 5.58 -34.72 9.85
C ALA A 52 4.19 -34.99 9.25
N ARG A 53 4.09 -35.85 8.23
CA ARG A 53 2.80 -36.29 7.66
C ARG A 53 1.98 -37.09 8.66
N LYS A 54 2.60 -38.07 9.33
CA LYS A 54 1.94 -38.92 10.34
C LYS A 54 1.44 -38.08 11.52
N ASP A 55 2.20 -37.09 11.96
CA ASP A 55 1.79 -36.18 13.03
C ASP A 55 0.61 -35.29 12.61
N HIS A 56 0.65 -34.72 11.41
CA HIS A 56 -0.47 -33.94 10.86
C HIS A 56 -1.75 -34.79 10.73
N ASP A 57 -1.63 -36.05 10.30
CA ASP A 57 -2.78 -36.96 10.23
C ASP A 57 -3.32 -37.34 11.61
N ARG A 58 -2.44 -37.53 12.60
CA ARG A 58 -2.84 -37.74 14.01
C ARG A 58 -3.61 -36.53 14.54
N GLN A 59 -3.12 -35.31 14.30
CA GLN A 59 -3.79 -34.07 14.70
C GLN A 59 -5.14 -33.90 14.00
N ARG A 60 -5.23 -34.23 12.71
CA ARG A 60 -6.48 -34.21 11.95
C ARG A 60 -7.52 -35.17 12.53
N LYS A 61 -7.12 -36.42 12.83
CA LYS A 61 -7.99 -37.43 13.44
C LYS A 61 -8.40 -37.05 14.87
N ALA A 62 -7.50 -36.48 15.66
CA ALA A 62 -7.80 -35.99 17.00
C ALA A 62 -8.83 -34.84 16.98
N ALA A 63 -8.70 -33.90 16.03
CA ALA A 63 -9.67 -32.82 15.86
C ALA A 63 -11.04 -33.32 15.38
N GLN A 64 -11.07 -34.27 14.45
CA GLN A 64 -12.31 -34.93 14.01
C GLN A 64 -13.04 -35.63 15.17
N ARG A 65 -12.31 -36.34 16.05
CA ARG A 65 -12.88 -36.99 17.24
C ARG A 65 -13.41 -36.00 18.28
N ALA A 66 -12.84 -34.79 18.34
CA ALA A 66 -13.26 -33.75 19.27
C ALA A 66 -14.47 -32.94 18.80
N ASN A 67 -15.05 -33.22 17.62
CA ASN A 67 -16.06 -32.38 16.95
C ASN A 67 -15.65 -30.90 16.86
N LYS A 68 -14.33 -30.65 16.88
CA LYS A 68 -13.75 -29.33 16.70
C LYS A 68 -13.33 -29.22 15.23
N PRO A 69 -13.61 -28.11 14.55
CA PRO A 69 -13.06 -27.89 13.21
C PRO A 69 -11.55 -28.12 13.26
N ALA A 70 -10.99 -28.70 12.19
CA ALA A 70 -9.58 -29.10 12.09
C ALA A 70 -8.68 -28.03 12.72
N PRO A 71 -7.60 -28.40 13.43
CA PRO A 71 -6.76 -27.42 14.09
C PRO A 71 -6.25 -26.50 13.00
N ALA A 72 -6.64 -25.23 13.07
CA ALA A 72 -6.11 -24.23 12.17
C ALA A 72 -4.59 -24.33 12.30
N THR A 73 -3.90 -24.45 11.17
CA THR A 73 -2.46 -24.14 11.09
C THR A 73 -2.22 -22.91 11.95
N PRO A 74 -1.15 -22.83 12.77
CA PRO A 74 -0.93 -21.69 13.64
C PRO A 74 -0.84 -20.42 12.79
N ARG A 75 -1.98 -19.80 12.52
CA ARG A 75 -2.13 -18.49 11.91
C ARG A 75 -1.94 -17.51 13.05
N GLY A 76 -0.74 -17.52 13.60
CA GLY A 76 -0.27 -16.61 14.63
C GLY A 76 -0.01 -15.20 14.10
N ARG A 77 -0.77 -14.76 13.10
CA ARG A 77 -0.91 -13.35 12.77
C ARG A 77 -2.38 -13.13 12.47
N LYS A 78 -3.06 -12.36 13.34
CA LYS A 78 -4.34 -11.76 13.00
C LYS A 78 -4.20 -11.13 11.60
N PRO A 79 -5.17 -11.30 10.68
CA PRO A 79 -5.14 -10.61 9.42
C PRO A 79 -4.87 -9.13 9.68
N MET A 80 -3.87 -8.59 9.01
CA MET A 80 -3.50 -7.19 9.19
C MET A 80 -4.73 -6.34 8.88
N PRO A 81 -5.09 -5.37 9.73
CA PRO A 81 -6.17 -4.45 9.40
C PRO A 81 -5.84 -3.82 8.05
N ARG A 82 -6.82 -3.79 7.17
CA ARG A 82 -6.68 -3.19 5.85
C ARG A 82 -7.25 -1.77 5.92
N PRO A 83 -6.58 -0.78 5.32
CA PRO A 83 -7.21 0.53 5.14
C PRO A 83 -8.50 0.35 4.33
N GLN A 84 -9.56 1.04 4.75
CA GLN A 84 -10.87 0.99 4.09
C GLN A 84 -11.02 2.11 3.05
N ARG A 85 -10.46 3.29 3.33
CA ARG A 85 -10.53 4.50 2.50
C ARG A 85 -9.41 4.56 1.47
N PHE A 86 -8.23 4.01 1.79
CA PHE A 86 -7.05 4.14 0.96
C PHE A 86 -6.60 2.83 0.30
N VAL A 87 -6.12 2.94 -0.94
CA VAL A 87 -5.51 1.82 -1.66
C VAL A 87 -4.02 1.75 -1.32
N VAL A 88 -3.53 0.58 -0.90
CA VAL A 88 -2.12 0.39 -0.54
C VAL A 88 -1.20 0.56 -1.77
N TRP A 89 -1.54 -0.11 -2.86
CA TRP A 89 -0.81 -0.06 -4.14
C TRP A 89 -1.73 0.39 -5.28
N PRO A 90 -1.93 1.70 -5.49
CA PRO A 90 -2.62 2.15 -6.68
C PRO A 90 -1.79 1.74 -7.90
N SER A 91 -2.39 0.89 -8.75
CA SER A 91 -1.73 0.34 -9.94
C SER A 91 -1.59 1.35 -11.07
N GLN A 92 -2.22 2.52 -10.94
CA GLN A 92 -2.21 3.57 -11.94
C GLN A 92 -2.07 4.92 -11.26
N LEU A 93 -1.09 5.70 -11.73
CA LEU A 93 -1.09 7.15 -11.55
C LEU A 93 -2.37 7.64 -12.21
N ASN A 94 -3.31 8.13 -11.40
CA ASN A 94 -4.65 8.41 -11.89
C ASN A 94 -4.64 9.73 -12.69
N ARG A 95 -3.97 9.77 -13.85
CA ARG A 95 -3.97 10.87 -14.82
C ARG A 95 -5.38 11.21 -15.34
N SER A 96 -6.36 10.36 -15.03
CA SER A 96 -7.77 10.68 -15.28
C SER A 96 -8.28 11.77 -14.32
N LEU A 97 -7.70 11.89 -13.11
CA LEU A 97 -7.97 13.02 -12.21
C LEU A 97 -7.51 14.34 -12.83
N ASP A 98 -6.31 14.42 -13.41
CA ASP A 98 -5.82 15.66 -14.04
C ASP A 98 -6.77 16.16 -15.14
N ARG A 99 -7.13 15.23 -16.04
CA ARG A 99 -8.08 15.53 -17.12
C ARG A 99 -9.47 15.85 -16.60
N SER A 100 -9.86 15.28 -15.46
CA SER A 100 -11.16 15.53 -14.84
C SER A 100 -11.21 16.94 -14.25
N ILE A 101 -10.18 17.34 -13.49
CA ILE A 101 -10.08 18.67 -12.88
C ILE A 101 -10.05 19.75 -13.96
N ASP A 102 -9.24 19.58 -15.01
CA ASP A 102 -9.16 20.55 -16.11
C ASP A 102 -10.48 20.71 -16.87
N ARG A 103 -11.17 19.60 -17.11
CA ARG A 103 -12.52 19.64 -17.72
C ARG A 103 -13.53 20.31 -16.81
N GLN A 104 -13.51 20.01 -15.51
CA GLN A 104 -14.40 20.66 -14.55
C GLN A 104 -14.12 22.16 -14.53
N LEU A 105 -12.86 22.56 -14.33
CA LEU A 105 -12.39 23.95 -14.27
C LEU A 105 -12.79 24.78 -15.49
N THR A 106 -12.73 24.19 -16.69
CA THR A 106 -13.12 24.85 -17.95
C THR A 106 -14.64 24.89 -18.16
N ALA A 107 -15.39 23.94 -17.62
CA ALA A 107 -16.84 23.84 -17.77
C ALA A 107 -17.63 24.63 -16.70
N MET A 108 -17.01 25.09 -15.62
CA MET A 108 -17.72 25.75 -14.51
C MET A 108 -18.41 27.05 -14.93
N LYS A 109 -19.71 27.15 -14.67
CA LYS A 109 -20.51 28.36 -14.91
C LYS A 109 -21.24 28.85 -13.66
N THR A 110 -21.55 27.94 -12.75
CA THR A 110 -22.41 28.19 -11.60
C THR A 110 -21.70 27.94 -10.27
N LYS A 111 -22.22 28.53 -9.19
CA LYS A 111 -21.80 28.22 -7.81
C LYS A 111 -22.09 26.78 -7.39
N PHE A 112 -22.98 26.10 -8.10
CA PHE A 112 -23.15 24.66 -7.94
C PHE A 112 -21.94 23.89 -8.49
N ASP A 113 -21.47 24.23 -9.69
CA ASP A 113 -20.26 23.64 -10.28
C ASP A 113 -19.04 23.89 -9.38
N GLY A 114 -18.90 25.10 -8.86
CA GLY A 114 -17.83 25.45 -7.92
C GLY A 114 -17.85 24.61 -6.63
N ARG A 115 -19.03 24.36 -6.04
CA ARG A 115 -19.17 23.47 -4.87
C ARG A 115 -18.80 22.03 -5.19
N ASN A 116 -19.18 21.53 -6.36
CA ASN A 116 -18.81 20.17 -6.79
C ASN A 116 -17.29 20.04 -6.99
N LEU A 117 -16.65 21.08 -7.54
CA LEU A 117 -15.20 21.12 -7.65
C LEU A 117 -14.54 21.16 -6.27
N ILE A 118 -15.02 21.99 -5.33
CA ILE A 118 -14.50 22.02 -3.95
C ILE A 118 -14.56 20.63 -3.32
N ALA A 119 -15.70 19.93 -3.41
CA ALA A 119 -15.80 18.56 -2.87
C ALA A 119 -14.81 17.58 -3.52
N THR A 120 -14.53 17.76 -4.82
CA THR A 120 -13.49 17.01 -5.53
C THR A 120 -12.09 17.34 -4.99
N LEU A 121 -11.79 18.62 -4.77
CA LEU A 121 -10.50 19.09 -4.24
C LEU A 121 -10.27 18.62 -2.79
N GLU A 122 -11.30 18.56 -1.96
CA GLU A 122 -11.18 18.02 -0.60
C GLU A 122 -10.90 16.52 -0.60
N THR A 123 -11.55 15.78 -1.50
CA THR A 123 -11.24 14.36 -1.69
C THR A 123 -9.78 14.18 -2.11
N LEU A 124 -9.26 15.07 -2.96
CA LEU A 124 -7.86 15.10 -3.36
C LEU A 124 -6.91 15.49 -2.23
N LEU A 125 -7.28 16.43 -1.36
CA LEU A 125 -6.50 16.77 -0.18
C LEU A 125 -6.37 15.59 0.77
N VAL A 126 -7.41 14.76 0.91
CA VAL A 126 -7.31 13.54 1.71
C VAL A 126 -6.40 12.50 1.04
N GLU A 127 -6.47 12.35 -0.28
CA GLU A 127 -5.53 11.50 -1.01
C GLU A 127 -4.08 12.01 -0.90
N TYR A 128 -3.86 13.34 -0.92
CA TYR A 128 -2.55 13.96 -0.74
C TYR A 128 -1.84 13.46 0.52
N LEU A 129 -2.57 13.32 1.63
CA LEU A 129 -2.05 12.77 2.88
C LEU A 129 -1.57 11.33 2.72
N ALA A 130 -2.42 10.48 2.13
CA ALA A 130 -2.09 9.08 1.91
C ALA A 130 -0.87 8.90 0.98
N VAL A 131 -0.76 9.74 -0.04
CA VAL A 131 0.37 9.73 -0.98
C VAL A 131 1.65 10.20 -0.31
N ASN A 132 1.60 11.21 0.56
CA ASN A 132 2.76 11.62 1.34
C ASN A 132 3.26 10.50 2.26
N VAL A 133 2.35 9.81 2.96
CA VAL A 133 2.69 8.64 3.77
C VAL A 133 3.34 7.56 2.90
N ARG A 134 2.76 7.27 1.73
CA ARG A 134 3.31 6.30 0.77
C ARG A 134 4.72 6.68 0.34
N TRP A 135 4.91 7.91 -0.11
CA TRP A 135 6.20 8.43 -0.56
C TRP A 135 7.28 8.30 0.52
N VAL A 136 7.01 8.74 1.75
CA VAL A 136 7.96 8.69 2.87
C VAL A 136 8.36 7.24 3.19
N ILE A 137 7.38 6.34 3.28
CA ILE A 137 7.65 4.93 3.59
C ILE A 137 8.52 4.31 2.49
N LEU A 138 8.15 4.47 1.23
CA LEU A 138 8.88 3.89 0.10
C LEU A 138 10.29 4.46 -0.02
N GLU A 139 10.44 5.78 0.16
CA GLU A 139 11.75 6.42 0.19
C GLU A 139 12.63 5.84 1.30
N CYS A 140 12.09 5.65 2.52
CA CYS A 140 12.84 5.06 3.63
C CYS A 140 13.30 3.65 3.28
N PHE A 141 12.46 2.80 2.70
CA PHE A 141 12.86 1.45 2.31
C PHE A 141 13.97 1.42 1.26
N VAL A 142 14.03 2.43 0.38
CA VAL A 142 15.04 2.53 -0.69
C VAL A 142 16.34 3.16 -0.19
N ARG A 143 16.26 4.22 0.63
CA ARG A 143 17.41 5.06 0.99
C ARG A 143 17.85 4.94 2.43
N GLU A 144 16.91 4.93 3.38
CA GLU A 144 17.19 5.06 4.81
C GLU A 144 16.27 4.17 5.67
N PRO A 145 16.38 2.83 5.59
CA PRO A 145 15.44 1.92 6.27
C PRO A 145 15.42 2.12 7.80
N GLN A 146 16.54 2.55 8.38
CA GLN A 146 16.70 2.84 9.80
C GLN A 146 15.83 4.01 10.28
N LYS A 147 15.47 4.96 9.41
CA LYS A 147 14.64 6.12 9.78
C LYS A 147 13.14 5.90 9.56
N LEU A 148 12.72 4.69 9.16
CA LEU A 148 11.34 4.41 8.79
C LEU A 148 10.35 4.75 9.90
N ALA A 149 10.61 4.31 11.13
CA ALA A 149 9.70 4.54 12.25
C ALA A 149 9.54 6.02 12.56
N GLU A 150 10.66 6.74 12.70
CA GLU A 150 10.70 8.17 12.97
C GLU A 150 9.98 8.97 11.87
N ARG A 151 10.37 8.78 10.60
CA ARG A 151 9.79 9.55 9.48
C ARG A 151 8.32 9.22 9.24
N THR A 152 7.90 7.97 9.49
CA THR A 152 6.49 7.58 9.39
C THR A 152 5.68 8.25 10.51
N GLU A 153 6.22 8.33 11.72
CA GLU A 153 5.52 9.00 12.83
C GLU A 153 5.37 10.50 12.57
N VAL A 154 6.43 11.15 12.09
CA VAL A 154 6.39 12.55 11.68
C VAL A 154 5.28 12.75 10.62
N VAL A 155 5.33 12.06 9.48
CA VAL A 155 4.31 12.29 8.42
C VAL A 155 2.87 11.99 8.88
N LEU A 156 2.66 11.09 9.86
CA LEU A 156 1.33 10.82 10.44
C LEU A 156 0.88 11.89 11.45
N THR A 157 1.81 12.43 12.25
CA THR A 157 1.49 13.36 13.34
C THR A 157 1.50 14.82 12.91
N THR A 158 2.50 15.22 12.12
CA THR A 158 2.59 16.58 11.60
C THR A 158 1.81 16.76 10.31
N ILE A 159 1.38 15.68 9.62
CA ILE A 159 0.90 15.80 8.23
C ILE A 159 1.91 16.70 7.50
N ASP A 160 3.21 16.44 7.69
CA ASP A 160 4.24 17.45 7.46
C ASP A 160 4.35 17.82 5.97
N ASP A 161 3.54 18.80 5.63
CA ASP A 161 3.80 19.81 4.67
C ASP A 161 4.69 20.83 5.40
N PRO A 162 6.01 20.81 5.22
CA PRO A 162 6.89 21.77 5.89
C PRO A 162 6.52 23.23 5.58
N GLU A 163 5.69 23.48 4.55
CA GLU A 163 5.13 24.78 4.18
C GLU A 163 3.68 25.01 4.67
N HIS A 164 3.09 24.07 5.41
CA HIS A 164 1.70 24.10 5.91
C HIS A 164 0.63 24.19 4.80
N LYS A 165 0.94 23.79 3.55
CA LYS A 165 0.03 23.96 2.40
C LYS A 165 -1.25 23.16 2.55
N HIS A 166 -1.24 21.94 3.12
CA HIS A 166 -2.50 21.22 3.39
C HIS A 166 -3.49 22.06 4.21
N ASN A 167 -3.06 22.60 5.36
CA ASN A 167 -3.91 23.40 6.24
C ASN A 167 -4.24 24.77 5.63
N GLN A 168 -3.36 25.31 4.79
CA GLN A 168 -3.64 26.51 4.01
C GLN A 168 -4.74 26.24 2.98
N TRP A 169 -4.58 25.24 2.13
CA TRP A 169 -5.55 24.85 1.11
C TRP A 169 -6.90 24.49 1.71
N GLN A 170 -6.93 23.78 2.84
CA GLN A 170 -8.17 23.48 3.54
C GLN A 170 -8.91 24.78 3.94
N ARG A 171 -8.21 25.75 4.55
CA ARG A 171 -8.80 27.05 4.92
C ARG A 171 -9.29 27.85 3.71
N GLU A 172 -8.54 27.81 2.61
CA GLU A 172 -8.92 28.48 1.36
C GLU A 172 -10.17 27.85 0.74
N LEU A 173 -10.27 26.51 0.76
CA LEU A 173 -11.47 25.78 0.32
C LEU A 173 -12.69 26.06 1.22
N ASP A 174 -12.50 26.13 2.54
CA ASP A 174 -13.57 26.46 3.49
C ASP A 174 -14.10 27.89 3.29
N THR A 175 -13.20 28.82 2.95
CA THR A 175 -13.56 30.19 2.60
C THR A 175 -14.41 30.20 1.33
N LEU A 176 -13.94 29.56 0.24
CA LEU A 176 -14.67 29.50 -1.02
C LEU A 176 -16.03 28.79 -0.88
N ARG A 177 -16.09 27.72 -0.09
CA ARG A 177 -17.34 27.02 0.22
C ARG A 177 -18.37 27.97 0.81
N SER A 178 -17.95 28.81 1.76
CA SER A 178 -18.82 29.79 2.41
C SER A 178 -19.34 30.82 1.40
N GLU A 179 -18.49 31.29 0.49
CA GLU A 179 -18.86 32.22 -0.59
C GLU A 179 -19.84 31.63 -1.62
N PHE A 180 -19.80 30.31 -1.79
CA PHE A 180 -20.65 29.56 -2.71
C PHE A 180 -21.91 28.97 -2.07
N ALA A 181 -22.20 29.28 -0.80
CA ALA A 181 -23.37 28.77 -0.08
C ALA A 181 -24.70 29.13 -0.76
N ARG A 182 -24.76 30.25 -1.50
CA ARG A 182 -25.93 30.68 -2.27
C ARG A 182 -25.86 30.21 -3.72
N ASN A 183 -27.02 29.91 -4.30
CA ASN A 183 -27.13 29.63 -5.73
C ASN A 183 -26.84 30.91 -6.55
N GLY A 184 -26.26 30.73 -7.74
CA GLY A 184 -25.93 31.83 -8.64
C GLY A 184 -24.87 31.46 -9.68
N THR A 185 -24.52 32.42 -10.52
CA THR A 185 -23.40 32.31 -11.46
C THR A 185 -22.07 32.52 -10.72
N LEU A 186 -21.02 31.85 -11.20
CA LEU A 186 -19.66 32.09 -10.71
C LEU A 186 -19.10 33.31 -11.42
N ASN A 187 -18.66 34.32 -10.66
CA ASN A 187 -17.98 35.49 -11.23
C ASN A 187 -16.53 35.15 -11.61
N GLN A 188 -15.87 36.04 -12.36
CA GLN A 188 -14.51 35.79 -12.87
C GLN A 188 -13.48 35.62 -11.74
N ALA A 189 -13.51 36.48 -10.72
CA ALA A 189 -12.57 36.40 -9.58
C ALA A 189 -12.69 35.07 -8.83
N GLN A 190 -13.91 34.57 -8.64
CA GLN A 190 -14.17 33.27 -8.01
C GLN A 190 -13.65 32.10 -8.85
N ARG A 191 -13.71 32.21 -10.19
CA ARG A 191 -13.13 31.20 -11.09
C ARG A 191 -11.61 31.21 -10.94
N GLU A 192 -11.00 32.38 -11.01
CA GLU A 192 -9.55 32.53 -10.89
C GLU A 192 -9.03 32.01 -9.54
N GLN A 193 -9.73 32.28 -8.45
CA GLN A 193 -9.36 31.76 -7.13
C GLN A 193 -9.47 30.24 -7.05
N LEU A 194 -10.55 29.63 -7.56
CA LEU A 194 -10.64 28.17 -7.67
C LEU A 194 -9.51 27.58 -8.51
N TRP A 195 -9.17 28.22 -9.64
CA TRP A 195 -8.07 27.81 -10.49
C TRP A 195 -6.72 27.87 -9.75
N ALA A 196 -6.48 28.96 -9.03
CA ALA A 196 -5.26 29.18 -8.27
C ALA A 196 -5.05 28.14 -7.15
N ILE A 197 -6.13 27.58 -6.60
CA ILE A 197 -6.09 26.56 -5.55
C ILE A 197 -6.04 25.14 -6.14
N ALA A 198 -6.85 24.87 -7.17
CA ALA A 198 -6.97 23.54 -7.76
C ALA A 198 -5.63 23.05 -8.35
N ARG A 199 -4.91 23.93 -9.06
CA ARG A 199 -3.67 23.58 -9.76
C ARG A 199 -2.54 23.15 -8.81
N PRO A 200 -2.21 23.89 -7.73
CA PRO A 200 -1.22 23.44 -6.77
C PRO A 200 -1.57 22.11 -6.10
N ILE A 201 -2.84 21.89 -5.71
CA ILE A 201 -3.29 20.64 -5.08
C ILE A 201 -3.09 19.47 -6.06
N GLU A 202 -3.60 19.61 -7.28
CA GLU A 202 -3.44 18.62 -8.35
C GLU A 202 -1.96 18.29 -8.56
N PHE A 203 -1.13 19.31 -8.80
CA PHE A 203 0.29 19.14 -9.07
C PHE A 203 1.01 18.41 -7.92
N ALA A 204 0.69 18.77 -6.67
CA ALA A 204 1.29 18.14 -5.51
C ALA A 204 0.91 16.66 -5.39
N VAL A 205 -0.36 16.31 -5.57
CA VAL A 205 -0.84 14.92 -5.52
C VAL A 205 -0.21 14.09 -6.62
N VAL A 206 -0.26 14.57 -7.87
CA VAL A 206 0.23 13.89 -9.06
C VAL A 206 1.75 13.69 -9.00
N GLY A 207 2.47 14.75 -8.65
CA GLY A 207 3.93 14.70 -8.50
C GLY A 207 4.37 13.71 -7.43
N ARG A 208 3.70 13.70 -6.26
CA ARG A 208 4.01 12.76 -5.17
C ARG A 208 3.66 11.31 -5.52
N HIS A 209 2.59 11.07 -6.29
CA HIS A 209 2.28 9.75 -6.84
C HIS A 209 3.38 9.26 -7.78
N GLY A 210 3.85 10.12 -8.69
CA GLY A 210 4.97 9.79 -9.59
C GLY A 210 6.23 9.37 -8.82
N LEU A 211 6.63 10.18 -7.83
CA LEU A 211 7.78 9.85 -6.97
C LEU A 211 7.60 8.54 -6.19
N SER A 212 6.38 8.28 -5.69
CA SER A 212 6.07 7.03 -4.99
C SER A 212 6.21 5.81 -5.90
N GLN A 213 5.75 5.93 -7.15
CA GLN A 213 5.87 4.86 -8.14
C GLN A 213 7.34 4.56 -8.47
N ASP A 214 8.17 5.60 -8.67
CA ASP A 214 9.60 5.45 -8.93
C ASP A 214 10.30 4.68 -7.79
N TYR A 215 9.94 4.93 -6.54
CA TYR A 215 10.49 4.17 -5.41
C TYR A 215 9.95 2.74 -5.35
N GLN A 216 8.66 2.54 -5.63
CA GLN A 216 8.05 1.21 -5.67
C GLN A 216 8.74 0.29 -6.68
N GLU A 217 9.08 0.81 -7.86
CA GLU A 217 9.78 0.06 -8.92
C GLU A 217 11.20 -0.34 -8.55
N ARG A 218 11.83 0.39 -7.61
CA ARG A 218 13.19 0.10 -7.10
C ARG A 218 13.22 -0.94 -5.98
N LEU A 219 12.07 -1.34 -5.42
CA LEU A 219 12.03 -2.32 -4.33
C LEU A 219 12.26 -3.75 -4.85
N THR A 220 13.08 -4.51 -4.13
CA THR A 220 13.15 -5.98 -4.30
C THR A 220 11.84 -6.65 -3.84
N GLY A 221 11.59 -7.90 -4.25
CA GLY A 221 10.38 -8.64 -3.85
C GLY A 221 10.20 -8.77 -2.33
N ALA A 222 11.30 -8.95 -1.57
CA ALA A 222 11.26 -9.03 -0.11
C ALA A 222 11.00 -7.66 0.55
N GLN A 223 11.61 -6.60 0.02
CA GLN A 223 11.35 -5.22 0.48
C GLN A 223 9.90 -4.83 0.17
N ARG A 224 9.37 -5.17 -1.01
CA ARG A 224 7.99 -4.87 -1.40
C ARG A 224 6.97 -5.45 -0.43
N ALA A 225 7.13 -6.72 -0.04
CA ALA A 225 6.24 -7.35 0.94
C ALA A 225 6.34 -6.74 2.35
N THR A 226 7.45 -6.08 2.67
CA THR A 226 7.66 -5.41 3.96
C THR A 226 7.14 -3.97 3.92
N ALA A 227 7.39 -3.26 2.83
CA ALA A 227 6.85 -1.94 2.56
C ALA A 227 5.33 -1.97 2.49
N GLU A 228 4.72 -2.98 1.84
CA GLU A 228 3.27 -3.15 1.80
C GLU A 228 2.64 -3.25 3.19
N ARG A 229 3.29 -4.01 4.09
CA ARG A 229 2.84 -4.16 5.48
C ARG A 229 2.98 -2.87 6.26
N ALA A 230 4.11 -2.19 6.13
CA ALA A 230 4.34 -0.90 6.78
C ALA A 230 3.33 0.15 6.30
N LEU A 231 3.09 0.20 4.98
CA LEU A 231 2.15 1.12 4.36
C LEU A 231 0.71 0.83 4.78
N ALA A 232 0.26 -0.43 4.77
CA ALA A 232 -1.07 -0.78 5.24
C ALA A 232 -1.30 -0.36 6.69
N ALA A 233 -0.32 -0.60 7.57
CA ALA A 233 -0.40 -0.19 8.97
C ALA A 233 -0.45 1.34 9.12
N ALA A 234 0.36 2.07 8.37
CA ALA A 234 0.38 3.54 8.41
C ALA A 234 -0.92 4.15 7.87
N LEU A 235 -1.49 3.61 6.78
CA LEU A 235 -2.75 4.08 6.23
C LEU A 235 -3.94 3.82 7.16
N VAL A 236 -3.97 2.69 7.87
CA VAL A 236 -4.98 2.43 8.91
C VAL A 236 -4.87 3.46 10.04
N ARG A 237 -3.65 3.83 10.45
CA ARG A 237 -3.45 4.87 11.46
C ARG A 237 -3.90 6.24 10.94
N LEU A 238 -3.58 6.57 9.69
CA LEU A 238 -4.05 7.80 9.06
C LEU A 238 -5.59 7.88 9.03
N GLU A 239 -6.27 6.78 8.67
CA GLU A 239 -7.74 6.72 8.70
C GLU A 239 -8.31 7.00 10.08
N ALA A 240 -7.75 6.38 11.13
CA ALA A 240 -8.18 6.64 12.50
C ALA A 240 -8.01 8.12 12.89
N LEU A 241 -6.86 8.72 12.56
CA LEU A 241 -6.60 10.14 12.83
C LEU A 241 -7.56 11.08 12.09
N LEU A 242 -7.97 10.73 10.87
CA LEU A 242 -8.95 11.50 10.12
C LEU A 242 -10.35 11.38 10.73
N LEU A 243 -10.77 10.18 11.13
CA LEU A 243 -12.06 9.94 11.78
C LEU A 243 -12.18 10.68 13.13
N ASP A 244 -11.10 10.69 13.92
CA ASP A 244 -11.07 11.42 15.19
C ASP A 244 -11.26 12.94 14.97
N ARG A 245 -10.69 13.48 13.89
CA ARG A 245 -10.87 14.90 13.52
C ARG A 245 -12.25 15.22 12.96
N GLU A 246 -12.84 14.30 12.21
CA GLU A 246 -14.22 14.43 11.70
C GLU A 246 -15.26 14.38 12.86
N SER A 247 -14.87 13.82 14.01
CA SER A 247 -15.74 13.66 15.19
C SER A 247 -15.59 14.76 16.25
N ALA A 248 -14.61 15.67 16.10
CA ALA A 248 -14.27 16.73 17.06
C ALA A 248 -14.87 18.08 16.65
#